data_AF-A0A1B1VX01-F1
#
_entry.id   AF-A0A1B1VX01-F1
#
_cell.length_a   1.000
_cell.length_b   1.000
_cell.length_c   1.000
_cell.angle_alpha   90.00
_cell.angle_beta   90.00
_cell.angle_gamma   90.00
#
_symmetry.space_group_name_H-M   'P 1'
#
loop_
_entity.id
_entity.type
_entity.pdbx_description
1 polymer ?
#
loop_
_entity_poly.entity_id
_entity_poly.type
_entity_poly.pdbx_seq_one_letter_code
_entity_poly.pdbx_strand_id
1 'polypeptide(L)'
;RLKALNQAWAELKQLAATRGQKLDESLLYQQFLAKVEEEEAWISEKQQLLGVEDYGDTMAAVQGKKHDAFETDFQAHRERCRDISDGGKRLVEQGNHHTDSINQRIQTLQSKLDHLASLAAWQNLLAASDARKQRLLRMQEQFRQIEELFLTFAK
;
A
#
# COMPACT_ATOMS: atom_id res chain seq x y z
N ARG A 1 -30.93 49.40 -24.92
CA ARG A 1 -30.17 49.57 -23.65
C ARG A 1 -30.48 48.45 -22.65
N LEU A 2 -31.72 48.25 -22.20
CA LEU A 2 -32.10 47.14 -21.29
C LEU A 2 -31.75 45.73 -21.83
N LYS A 3 -31.98 45.47 -23.12
CA LYS A 3 -31.66 44.16 -23.74
C LYS A 3 -30.16 43.82 -23.67
N ALA A 4 -29.29 44.78 -23.97
CA ALA A 4 -27.84 44.62 -23.89
C ALA A 4 -27.36 44.42 -22.45
N LEU A 5 -27.96 45.14 -21.49
CA LEU A 5 -27.67 44.96 -20.06
C LEU A 5 -28.09 43.56 -19.57
N ASN A 6 -29.28 43.09 -19.94
CA ASN A 6 -29.75 41.75 -19.59
C ASN A 6 -28.87 40.66 -20.20
N GLN A 7 -28.37 40.87 -21.42
CA GLN A 7 -27.48 39.93 -22.08
C GLN A 7 -26.11 39.87 -21.39
N ALA A 8 -25.48 41.02 -21.12
CA ALA A 8 -24.22 41.09 -20.37
C ALA A 8 -24.35 40.49 -18.96
N TRP A 9 -25.49 40.69 -18.30
CA TRP A 9 -25.77 40.07 -17.00
C TRP A 9 -25.90 38.55 -17.08
N ALA A 10 -26.55 38.02 -18.12
CA ALA A 10 -26.65 36.58 -18.35
C ALA A 10 -25.28 35.95 -18.64
N GLU A 11 -24.46 36.59 -19.48
CA GLU A 11 -23.09 36.17 -19.78
C GLU A 11 -22.23 36.16 -18.51
N LEU A 12 -22.31 37.21 -17.68
CA LEU A 12 -21.57 37.27 -16.41
C LEU A 12 -21.95 36.13 -15.46
N LYS A 13 -23.25 35.81 -15.34
CA LYS A 13 -23.70 34.69 -14.51
C LYS A 13 -23.16 33.35 -15.03
N GLN A 14 -23.18 33.15 -16.34
CA GLN A 14 -22.63 31.93 -16.94
C GLN A 14 -21.12 31.82 -16.67
N LEU A 15 -20.36 32.89 -16.90
CA LEU A 15 -18.92 32.94 -16.61
C LEU A 15 -18.63 32.65 -15.13
N ALA A 16 -19.41 33.24 -14.21
CA ALA A 16 -19.27 33.00 -12.78
C ALA A 16 -19.57 31.53 -12.41
N ALA A 17 -20.63 30.95 -12.98
CA ALA A 17 -20.98 29.55 -12.75
C ALA A 17 -19.90 28.59 -13.28
N THR A 18 -19.41 28.81 -14.50
CA THR A 18 -18.31 28.02 -15.08
C THR A 18 -17.02 28.16 -14.26
N ARG A 19 -16.71 29.35 -13.76
CA ARG A 19 -15.55 29.55 -12.88
C ARG A 19 -15.71 28.79 -11.56
N GLY A 20 -16.91 28.79 -10.97
CA GLY A 20 -17.22 28.02 -9.77
C GLY A 20 -16.98 26.52 -9.98
N GLN A 21 -17.54 25.96 -11.06
CA GLN A 21 -17.35 24.55 -11.41
C GLN A 21 -15.88 24.17 -11.56
N LYS A 22 -15.08 24.98 -12.27
CA LYS A 22 -13.64 24.73 -12.44
C LYS A 22 -12.87 24.77 -11.12
N LEU A 23 -13.27 25.63 -10.18
CA LEU A 23 -12.65 25.70 -8.85
C LEU A 23 -12.97 24.44 -8.04
N ASP A 24 -14.22 23.99 -8.07
CA ASP A 24 -14.64 22.76 -7.39
C ASP A 24 -13.92 21.53 -7.97
N GLU A 25 -13.84 21.42 -9.30
CA GLU A 25 -13.07 20.37 -9.99
C GLU A 25 -11.59 20.37 -9.57
N SER A 26 -10.98 21.55 -9.51
CA SER A 26 -9.58 21.70 -9.11
C SER A 26 -9.38 21.31 -7.65
N LEU A 27 -10.29 21.72 -6.76
CA LEU A 27 -10.24 21.37 -5.34
C LEU A 27 -10.31 19.85 -5.14
N LEU A 28 -11.26 19.18 -5.80
CA LEU A 28 -11.41 17.73 -5.70
C LEU A 28 -10.18 16.99 -6.25
N TYR A 29 -9.60 17.49 -7.35
CA TYR A 29 -8.38 16.93 -7.91
C TYR A 29 -7.19 17.05 -6.94
N GLN A 30 -7.01 18.21 -6.31
CA GLN A 30 -5.95 18.39 -5.31
C GLN A 30 -6.14 17.50 -4.08
N GLN A 31 -7.39 17.33 -3.61
CA GLN A 31 -7.71 16.40 -2.53
C GLN A 31 -7.40 14.95 -2.91
N PHE A 32 -7.68 14.55 -4.15
CA PHE A 32 -7.29 13.24 -4.66
C PHE A 32 -5.77 13.06 -4.65
N LEU A 33 -5.01 14.04 -5.16
CA LEU A 33 -3.54 13.96 -5.17
C LEU A 33 -2.96 13.82 -3.77
N ALA A 34 -3.44 14.62 -2.82
CA ALA A 34 -2.98 14.56 -1.43
C ALA A 34 -3.18 13.15 -0.83
N LYS A 35 -4.34 12.53 -1.08
CA LYS A 35 -4.61 11.16 -0.62
C LYS A 35 -3.70 10.13 -1.28
N VAL A 36 -3.43 10.27 -2.59
CA VAL A 36 -2.49 9.38 -3.29
C VAL A 36 -1.09 9.51 -2.69
N GLU A 37 -0.62 10.73 -2.45
CA GLU A 37 0.71 10.99 -1.89
C GLU A 37 0.88 10.43 -0.48
N GLU A 38 -0.16 10.54 0.36
CA GLU A 38 -0.17 9.95 1.70
C GLU A 38 -0.01 8.43 1.66
N GLU A 39 -0.79 7.75 0.83
CA GLU A 39 -0.70 6.29 0.68
C GLU A 39 0.61 5.86 0.00
N GLU A 40 1.11 6.61 -0.99
CA GLU A 40 2.41 6.34 -1.60
C GLU A 40 3.57 6.45 -0.60
N ALA A 41 3.53 7.46 0.28
CA ALA A 41 4.54 7.64 1.31
C ALA A 41 4.55 6.47 2.29
N TRP A 42 3.36 6.04 2.74
CA TRP A 42 3.24 4.86 3.59
C TRP A 42 3.76 3.58 2.91
N ILE A 43 3.39 3.36 1.64
CA ILE A 43 3.87 2.20 0.88
C ILE A 43 5.40 2.22 0.78
N SER A 44 5.99 3.37 0.44
CA SER A 44 7.45 3.51 0.32
C SER A 44 8.17 3.26 1.65
N GLU A 45 7.62 3.75 2.77
CA GLU A 45 8.14 3.46 4.11
C GLU A 45 8.14 1.94 4.37
N LYS A 46 7.03 1.24 4.09
CA LYS A 46 6.94 -0.21 4.30
C LYS A 46 7.83 -1.01 3.36
N GLN A 47 7.97 -0.60 2.10
CA GLN A 47 8.90 -1.22 1.15
C GLN A 47 10.35 -1.11 1.64
N GLN A 48 10.75 0.04 2.18
CA GLN A 48 12.08 0.20 2.78
C GLN A 48 12.26 -0.71 3.99
N LEU A 49 11.27 -0.76 4.89
CA LEU A 49 11.33 -1.64 6.08
C LEU A 49 11.43 -3.13 5.71
N LEU A 50 10.78 -3.57 4.64
CA LEU A 50 10.86 -4.95 4.15
C LEU A 50 12.11 -5.21 3.27
N GLY A 51 12.74 -4.17 2.73
CA GLY A 51 13.94 -4.27 1.90
C GLY A 51 15.25 -4.33 2.70
N VAL A 52 15.25 -3.88 3.96
CA VAL A 52 16.43 -3.97 4.84
C VAL A 52 16.59 -5.42 5.32
N GLU A 53 17.67 -6.09 4.89
CA GLU A 53 18.02 -7.49 5.22
C GLU A 53 18.18 -7.78 6.73
N ASP A 54 18.13 -6.74 7.58
CA ASP A 54 18.57 -6.76 8.97
C ASP A 54 17.45 -7.01 9.99
N TYR A 55 16.42 -7.78 9.64
CA TYR A 55 15.55 -8.44 10.63
C TYR A 55 16.20 -9.73 11.17
N GLY A 56 17.51 -9.62 11.44
CA GLY A 56 18.36 -10.66 11.99
C GLY A 56 17.82 -11.22 13.31
N ASP A 57 17.52 -12.51 13.26
CA ASP A 57 17.88 -13.53 14.25
C ASP A 57 17.32 -13.44 15.69
N THR A 58 16.48 -12.46 16.02
CA THR A 58 15.82 -12.44 17.34
C THR A 58 14.30 -12.31 17.22
N MET A 59 13.61 -13.28 17.80
CA MET A 59 12.18 -13.29 18.15
C MET A 59 11.17 -13.88 17.15
N ALA A 60 11.22 -15.19 16.93
CA ALA A 60 10.15 -15.94 16.23
C ALA A 60 8.73 -15.71 16.81
N ALA A 61 8.59 -15.40 18.11
CA ALA A 61 7.31 -15.10 18.75
C ALA A 61 6.85 -13.63 18.59
N VAL A 62 7.79 -12.70 18.38
CA VAL A 62 7.45 -11.30 18.06
C VAL A 62 7.24 -11.11 16.57
N GLN A 63 7.84 -11.95 15.73
CA GLN A 63 7.54 -12.00 14.30
C GLN A 63 6.08 -12.31 14.01
N GLY A 64 5.44 -13.25 14.72
CA GLY A 64 4.01 -13.55 14.54
C GLY A 64 3.08 -12.37 14.87
N LYS A 65 3.28 -11.72 16.02
CA LYS A 65 2.49 -10.52 16.38
C LYS A 65 2.77 -9.31 15.49
N LYS A 66 4.03 -9.15 15.03
CA LYS A 66 4.39 -8.12 14.04
C LYS A 66 3.76 -8.41 12.68
N HIS A 67 3.63 -9.67 12.30
CA HIS A 67 2.98 -10.10 11.06
C HIS A 67 1.48 -9.82 11.11
N ASP A 68 0.78 -10.20 12.18
CA ASP A 68 -0.66 -9.90 12.34
C ASP A 68 -0.95 -8.39 12.30
N ALA A 69 -0.08 -7.59 12.94
CA ALA A 69 -0.18 -6.13 12.93
C ALA A 69 0.06 -5.56 11.52
N PHE A 70 1.11 -6.02 10.83
CA PHE A 70 1.38 -5.61 9.46
C PHE A 70 0.24 -5.97 8.52
N GLU A 71 -0.30 -7.19 8.62
CA GLU A 71 -1.40 -7.65 7.76
C GLU A 71 -2.65 -6.81 8.01
N THR A 72 -2.97 -6.52 9.27
CA THR A 72 -4.11 -5.66 9.63
C THR A 72 -3.95 -4.26 9.02
N ASP A 73 -2.79 -3.62 9.22
CA ASP A 73 -2.49 -2.31 8.66
C ASP A 73 -2.52 -2.36 7.12
N PHE A 74 -1.92 -3.38 6.53
CA PHE A 74 -1.86 -3.55 5.08
C PHE A 74 -3.25 -3.71 4.46
N GLN A 75 -4.17 -4.44 5.08
CA GLN A 75 -5.56 -4.53 4.62
C GLN A 75 -6.27 -3.17 4.70
N ALA A 76 -6.11 -2.43 5.80
CA ALA A 76 -6.70 -1.10 5.94
C ALA A 76 -6.18 -0.10 4.89
N HIS A 77 -4.88 -0.16 4.56
CA HIS A 77 -4.28 0.67 3.51
C HIS A 77 -4.69 0.22 2.10
N ARG A 78 -4.87 -1.09 1.87
CA ARG A 78 -5.40 -1.63 0.62
C ARG A 78 -6.83 -1.13 0.36
N GLU A 79 -7.69 -1.12 1.38
CA GLU A 79 -9.04 -0.57 1.28
C GLU A 79 -9.01 0.92 0.95
N ARG A 80 -8.16 1.71 1.62
CA ARG A 80 -7.98 3.14 1.28
C ARG A 80 -7.49 3.36 -0.14
N CYS A 81 -6.52 2.59 -0.62
CA CYS A 81 -6.05 2.66 -2.01
C CYS A 81 -7.16 2.36 -3.01
N ARG A 82 -8.06 1.43 -2.68
CA ARG A 82 -9.26 1.14 -3.49
C ARG A 82 -10.22 2.33 -3.50
N ASP A 83 -10.53 2.91 -2.34
CA ASP A 83 -11.41 4.07 -2.24
C ASP A 83 -10.86 5.28 -2.99
N ILE A 84 -9.55 5.51 -2.93
CA ILE A 84 -8.85 6.55 -3.71
C ILE A 84 -8.95 6.27 -5.21
N SER A 85 -8.75 5.02 -5.63
CA SER A 85 -8.89 4.61 -7.03
C SER A 85 -10.31 4.85 -7.55
N ASP A 86 -11.32 4.48 -6.76
CA ASP A 86 -12.72 4.67 -7.14
C ASP A 86 -13.11 6.16 -7.09
N GLY A 87 -12.55 6.94 -6.17
CA GLY A 87 -12.67 8.40 -6.15
C GLY A 87 -12.07 9.06 -7.39
N GLY A 88 -10.87 8.65 -7.81
CA GLY A 88 -10.23 9.16 -9.02
C GLY A 88 -11.00 8.80 -10.29
N LYS A 89 -11.53 7.57 -10.41
CA LYS A 89 -12.41 7.20 -11.52
C LYS A 89 -13.67 8.08 -11.60
N ARG A 90 -14.30 8.40 -10.46
CA ARG A 90 -15.43 9.34 -10.43
C ARG A 90 -15.05 10.74 -10.91
N LEU A 91 -13.85 11.22 -10.61
CA LEU A 91 -13.37 12.51 -11.13
C LEU A 91 -13.21 12.49 -12.65
N VAL A 92 -12.73 11.37 -13.20
CA VAL A 92 -12.67 11.16 -14.66
C VAL A 92 -14.07 11.15 -15.28
N GLU A 93 -15.02 10.43 -14.68
CA GLU A 93 -16.42 10.37 -15.14
C GLU A 93 -17.12 11.74 -15.11
N GLN A 94 -16.77 12.60 -14.15
CA GLN A 94 -17.27 13.96 -14.03
C GLN A 94 -16.65 14.95 -15.05
N GLY A 95 -15.77 14.47 -15.94
CA GLY A 95 -15.17 15.28 -16.99
C GLY A 95 -13.98 16.12 -16.55
N ASN A 96 -13.28 15.70 -15.48
CA ASN A 96 -12.09 16.43 -15.03
C ASN A 96 -11.01 16.46 -16.12
N HIS A 97 -10.45 17.65 -16.34
CA HIS A 97 -9.45 17.93 -17.37
C HIS A 97 -8.11 17.20 -17.13
N HIS A 98 -7.89 16.63 -15.94
CA HIS A 98 -6.68 15.89 -15.56
C HIS A 98 -6.79 14.36 -15.71
N THR A 99 -7.67 13.88 -16.58
CA THR A 99 -7.98 12.44 -16.73
C THR A 99 -6.74 11.55 -16.87
N ASP A 100 -5.81 11.88 -17.76
CA ASP A 100 -4.60 11.07 -17.98
C ASP A 100 -3.73 11.00 -16.72
N SER A 101 -3.57 12.14 -16.03
CA SER A 101 -2.80 12.21 -14.79
C SER A 101 -3.46 11.38 -13.69
N ILE A 102 -4.78 11.49 -13.52
CA ILE A 102 -5.53 10.71 -12.53
C ILE A 102 -5.33 9.21 -12.77
N ASN A 103 -5.52 8.74 -14.01
CA ASN A 103 -5.34 7.34 -14.37
C ASN A 103 -3.91 6.85 -14.13
N GLN A 104 -2.91 7.65 -14.50
CA GLN A 104 -1.51 7.32 -14.25
C GLN A 104 -1.19 7.22 -12.75
N ARG A 105 -1.73 8.14 -11.93
CA ARG A 105 -1.54 8.11 -10.48
C ARG A 105 -2.21 6.89 -9.84
N ILE A 106 -3.42 6.53 -10.26
CA ILE A 106 -4.10 5.30 -9.82
C ILE A 106 -3.27 4.05 -10.17
N GLN A 107 -2.81 3.95 -11.42
CA GLN A 107 -2.03 2.80 -11.88
C GLN A 107 -0.71 2.68 -11.10
N THR A 108 -0.04 3.80 -10.86
CA THR A 108 1.22 3.83 -10.09
C THR A 108 0.99 3.39 -8.65
N LEU A 109 -0.06 3.90 -7.99
CA LEU A 109 -0.42 3.52 -6.63
C LEU A 109 -0.70 2.01 -6.53
N GLN A 110 -1.48 1.46 -7.46
CA GLN A 110 -1.78 0.03 -7.53
C GLN A 110 -0.52 -0.81 -7.73
N SER A 111 0.34 -0.43 -8.68
CA SER A 111 1.60 -1.14 -8.92
C SER A 111 2.52 -1.14 -7.70
N LYS A 112 2.59 -0.02 -6.96
CA LYS A 112 3.37 0.07 -5.72
C LYS A 112 2.80 -0.83 -4.62
N LEU A 113 1.48 -0.87 -4.48
CA LEU A 113 0.80 -1.71 -3.50
C LEU A 113 1.00 -3.21 -3.80
N ASP A 114 0.89 -3.60 -5.07
CA ASP A 114 1.14 -4.98 -5.51
C ASP A 114 2.60 -5.38 -5.28
N HIS A 115 3.54 -4.45 -5.54
CA HIS A 115 4.95 -4.67 -5.23
C HIS A 115 5.16 -4.90 -3.72
N LEU A 116 4.58 -4.06 -2.86
CA LEU A 116 4.65 -4.25 -1.41
C LEU A 116 4.05 -5.59 -0.97
N ALA A 117 2.91 -6.00 -1.55
CA ALA A 117 2.30 -7.30 -1.28
C ALA A 117 3.24 -8.46 -1.61
N SER A 118 3.90 -8.39 -2.77
CA SER A 118 4.87 -9.42 -3.19
C SER A 118 6.09 -9.50 -2.30
N LEU A 119 6.63 -8.35 -1.84
CA LEU A 119 7.75 -8.30 -0.89
C LEU A 119 7.37 -8.96 0.44
N ALA A 120 6.19 -8.62 0.97
CA ALA A 120 5.69 -9.21 2.21
C ALA A 120 5.49 -10.73 2.08
N ALA A 121 4.92 -11.19 0.96
CA ALA A 121 4.75 -12.61 0.68
C ALA A 121 6.10 -13.35 0.59
N TRP A 122 7.10 -12.74 -0.06
CA TRP A 122 8.43 -13.32 -0.17
C TRP A 122 9.13 -13.43 1.19
N GLN A 123 9.06 -12.40 2.03
CA GLN A 123 9.60 -12.46 3.39
C GLN A 123 8.94 -13.57 4.22
N ASN A 124 7.63 -13.74 4.12
CA ASN A 124 6.91 -14.80 4.83
C ASN A 124 7.37 -16.20 4.39
N LEU A 125 7.62 -16.38 3.08
CA LEU A 125 8.14 -17.64 2.55
C LEU A 125 9.56 -17.92 3.04
N LEU A 126 10.44 -16.91 3.09
CA LEU A 126 11.77 -17.05 3.65
C LEU A 126 11.73 -17.46 5.13
N ALA A 127 10.94 -16.75 5.94
CA ALA A 127 10.79 -17.05 7.36
C ALA A 127 10.28 -18.48 7.59
N ALA A 128 9.32 -18.94 6.78
CA ALA A 128 8.81 -20.31 6.86
C ALA A 128 9.87 -21.36 6.45
N SER A 129 10.66 -21.07 5.42
CA SER A 129 11.77 -21.93 4.97
C SER A 129 12.85 -22.06 6.04
N ASP A 130 13.27 -20.95 6.65
CA ASP A 130 14.27 -20.93 7.71
C ASP A 130 13.78 -21.64 8.96
N ALA A 131 12.53 -21.42 9.36
CA ALA A 131 11.93 -22.14 10.48
C ALA A 131 11.93 -23.66 10.27
N ARG A 132 11.64 -24.11 9.04
CA ARG A 132 11.72 -25.54 8.67
C ARG A 132 13.14 -26.06 8.75
N LYS A 133 14.12 -25.32 8.20
CA LYS A 133 15.55 -25.69 8.26
C LYS A 133 16.03 -25.82 9.71
N GLN A 134 15.70 -24.85 10.56
CA GLN A 134 16.06 -24.86 11.98
C GLN A 134 15.43 -26.04 12.74
N ARG A 135 14.21 -26.45 12.39
CA ARG A 135 13.58 -27.65 12.98
C ARG A 135 14.31 -28.93 12.58
N LEU A 136 14.71 -29.06 11.31
CA LEU A 136 15.46 -30.23 10.83
C LEU A 136 16.84 -30.34 11.49
N LEU A 137 17.57 -29.23 11.59
CA LEU A 137 18.87 -29.18 12.27
C LEU A 137 18.76 -29.58 13.74
N ARG A 138 17.76 -29.05 14.46
CA ARG A 138 17.48 -29.43 15.84
C ARG A 138 17.19 -30.93 15.97
N MET A 139 16.41 -31.50 15.05
CA MET A 139 16.09 -32.92 15.08
C MET A 139 17.33 -33.80 14.81
N GLN A 140 18.18 -33.41 13.86
CA GLN A 140 19.46 -34.09 13.61
C GLN A 140 20.38 -34.07 14.83
N GLU A 141 20.47 -32.93 15.51
CA GLU A 141 21.27 -32.79 16.73
C GLU A 141 20.73 -33.67 17.87
N GLN A 142 19.40 -33.77 18.02
CA GLN A 142 18.78 -34.69 18.98
C GLN A 142 19.11 -36.15 18.67
N PHE A 143 19.04 -36.58 17.40
CA PHE A 143 19.44 -37.93 17.02
C PHE A 143 20.91 -38.21 17.32
N ARG A 144 21.80 -37.26 17.02
CA ARG A 144 23.23 -37.35 17.33
C ARG A 144 23.49 -37.53 18.82
N GLN A 145 22.81 -36.74 19.67
CA GLN A 145 22.92 -36.85 21.13
C GLN A 145 22.42 -38.21 21.65
N ILE A 146 21.33 -38.73 21.08
CA ILE A 146 20.82 -40.06 21.43
C ILE A 146 21.84 -41.15 21.09
N GLU A 147 22.47 -41.09 19.91
CA GLU A 147 23.51 -42.03 19.52
C GLU A 147 24.73 -41.97 20.44
N GLU A 148 25.19 -40.77 20.81
CA GLU A 148 26.28 -40.58 21.76
C GLU A 148 25.95 -41.16 23.15
N LEU A 149 24.70 -41.01 23.62
CA LEU A 149 24.24 -41.62 24.86
C LEU A 149 24.26 -43.14 24.78
N PHE A 150 23.75 -43.74 23.69
CA PHE A 150 23.80 -45.20 23.54
C PHE A 150 25.25 -45.72 23.51
N LEU A 151 26.16 -45.02 22.82
CA LEU A 151 27.57 -45.39 22.77
C LEU A 151 28.29 -45.27 24.12
N THR A 152 27.89 -44.33 24.98
CA THR A 152 28.47 -44.15 26.31
C THR A 152 27.94 -45.17 27.32
N PHE A 153 26.68 -45.59 27.24
CA PHE A 153 26.11 -46.63 28.11
C PHE A 153 26.43 -48.06 27.67
N ALA A 154 26.88 -48.29 26.42
CA ALA A 154 27.25 -49.60 25.90
C ALA A 154 28.73 -50.00 26.17
N LYS A 155 29.51 -49.14 26.86
CA LYS A 155 30.88 -49.42 27.32
C LYS A 155 30.88 -49.69 28.82
#